data_AF-C1BCL3-F1
#
_entry.id   AF-C1BCL3-F1
#
_cell.length_a   1.000
_cell.length_b   1.000
_cell.length_c   1.000
_cell.angle_alpha   90.00
_cell.angle_beta   90.00
_cell.angle_gamma   90.00
#
_symmetry.space_group_name_H-M   'P 1'
#
loop_
_entity.id
_entity.type
_entity.pdbx_description
1 polymer ?
#
loop_
_entity_poly.entity_id
_entity_poly.type
_entity_poly.pdbx_seq_one_letter_code
_entity_poly.pdbx_strand_id
1 'polypeptide(L)'
;MELPFTATLLDSPGLEVSVLSPLHIYPSGLYITISWRLRRVDDGFDAARTVLHNLSAARRIETPTDRLPTIEIDCGNEHVLTTQKVRPDCEDTEPTTDSALIFEGMWWSLTDEGEYHYKSPLWVWPLPPANALTLTVAWPALDMQSQPVRLDGASIVSAAAEYPR
;
A
#
# COMPACT_ATOMS: atom_id res chain seq x y z
N MET A 1 -11.05 -9.96 -11.51
CA MET A 1 -12.27 -9.14 -11.31
C MET A 1 -11.86 -7.81 -10.70
N GLU A 2 -12.66 -6.75 -10.88
CA GLU A 2 -12.35 -5.42 -10.34
C GLU A 2 -13.47 -4.97 -9.40
N LEU A 3 -13.11 -4.47 -8.21
CA LEU A 3 -14.05 -3.80 -7.32
C LEU A 3 -13.74 -2.30 -7.26
N PRO A 4 -14.74 -1.43 -7.51
CA PRO A 4 -14.54 0.01 -7.35
C PRO A 4 -14.37 0.34 -5.86
N PHE A 5 -13.24 0.95 -5.52
CA PHE A 5 -12.94 1.33 -4.15
C PHE A 5 -11.92 2.47 -4.12
N THR A 6 -12.31 3.60 -3.52
CA THR A 6 -11.39 4.69 -3.25
C THR A 6 -11.62 5.13 -1.81
N ALA A 7 -10.55 5.23 -1.05
CA ALA A 7 -10.60 5.71 0.32
C ALA A 7 -9.30 6.42 0.67
N THR A 8 -9.40 7.50 1.44
CA THR A 8 -8.25 8.22 1.97
C THR A 8 -7.83 7.59 3.29
N LEU A 9 -6.56 7.18 3.37
CA LEU A 9 -5.91 6.60 4.54
C LEU A 9 -5.27 7.66 5.43
N LEU A 10 -4.88 8.78 4.83
CA LEU A 10 -4.21 9.89 5.48
C LEU A 10 -4.47 11.16 4.67
N ASP A 11 -4.92 12.22 5.34
CA ASP A 11 -5.08 13.54 4.74
C ASP A 11 -4.42 14.58 5.65
N SER A 12 -3.35 15.18 5.17
CA SER A 12 -2.58 16.20 5.86
C SER A 12 -2.24 17.34 4.90
N PRO A 13 -2.01 18.57 5.39
CA PRO A 13 -1.51 19.66 4.56
C PRO A 13 -0.14 19.26 3.99
N GLY A 14 -0.12 18.72 2.78
CA GLY A 14 1.12 18.37 2.08
C GLY A 14 1.33 16.91 1.80
N LEU A 15 0.59 16.00 2.44
CA LEU A 15 0.57 14.60 2.06
C LEU A 15 -0.85 14.05 2.15
N GLU A 16 -1.32 13.50 1.03
CA GLU A 16 -2.51 12.68 0.95
C GLU A 16 -2.08 11.25 0.62
N VAL A 17 -2.60 10.27 1.35
CA VAL A 17 -2.42 8.85 1.06
C VAL A 17 -3.79 8.22 0.87
N SER A 18 -3.99 7.57 -0.26
CA SER A 18 -5.29 7.05 -0.66
C SER A 18 -5.16 5.68 -1.33
N VAL A 19 -6.13 4.80 -1.12
CA VAL A 19 -6.29 3.59 -1.94
C VAL A 19 -6.87 3.99 -3.28
N LEU A 20 -6.24 3.58 -4.37
CA LEU A 20 -6.76 3.79 -5.71
C LEU A 20 -7.69 2.65 -6.12
N SER A 21 -8.78 3.05 -6.77
CA SER A 21 -9.68 2.17 -7.51
C SER A 21 -9.10 1.84 -8.89
N PRO A 22 -9.38 0.65 -9.44
CA PRO A 22 -10.07 -0.47 -8.79
C PRO A 22 -9.12 -1.36 -7.96
N LEU A 23 -9.70 -2.12 -7.04
CA LEU A 23 -9.02 -3.28 -6.44
C LEU A 23 -9.06 -4.42 -7.45
N HIS A 24 -7.91 -5.01 -7.77
CA HIS A 24 -7.88 -6.17 -8.66
C HIS A 24 -7.85 -7.45 -7.83
N ILE A 25 -8.83 -8.32 -8.09
CA ILE A 25 -9.08 -9.53 -7.31
C ILE A 25 -8.82 -10.72 -8.19
N TYR A 26 -8.04 -11.66 -7.67
CA TYR A 26 -7.71 -12.93 -8.29
C TYR A 26 -8.01 -14.06 -7.29
N PRO A 27 -8.23 -15.29 -7.76
CA PRO A 27 -8.45 -16.44 -6.87
C PRO A 27 -7.32 -16.66 -5.86
N SER A 28 -6.13 -16.18 -6.20
CA SER A 28 -4.90 -16.38 -5.45
C SER A 28 -4.54 -15.22 -4.52
N GLY A 29 -5.17 -14.04 -4.68
CA GLY A 29 -4.80 -12.86 -3.90
C GLY A 29 -5.52 -11.58 -4.31
N LEU A 30 -5.17 -10.50 -3.62
CA LEU A 30 -5.75 -9.16 -3.80
C LEU A 30 -4.64 -8.15 -4.14
N TYR A 31 -4.79 -7.45 -5.25
CA TYR A 31 -3.90 -6.38 -5.68
C TYR A 31 -4.51 -5.02 -5.32
N ILE A 32 -3.76 -4.25 -4.53
CA ILE A 32 -4.16 -2.93 -4.03
C ILE A 32 -3.11 -1.93 -4.50
N THR A 33 -3.54 -0.79 -5.02
CA THR A 33 -2.60 0.32 -5.30
C THR A 33 -2.80 1.43 -4.28
N ILE A 34 -1.74 1.77 -3.54
CA ILE A 34 -1.72 2.95 -2.67
C ILE A 34 -1.14 4.12 -3.45
N SER A 35 -1.82 5.26 -3.44
CA SER A 35 -1.32 6.52 -3.97
C SER A 35 -0.86 7.43 -2.85
N TRP A 36 0.28 8.06 -3.06
CA TRP A 36 0.82 9.12 -2.21
C TRP A 36 0.88 10.39 -3.03
N ARG A 37 0.17 11.44 -2.62
CA ARG A 37 0.20 12.74 -3.28
C ARG A 37 0.85 13.73 -2.35
N LEU A 38 2.03 14.18 -2.73
CA LEU A 38 2.83 15.11 -1.96
C LEU A 38 2.70 16.52 -2.57
N ARG A 39 2.22 17.48 -1.76
CA ARG A 39 2.09 18.90 -2.12
C ARG A 39 3.11 19.70 -1.31
N ARG A 40 3.74 20.67 -1.96
CA ARG A 40 4.73 21.54 -1.30
C ARG A 40 4.01 22.63 -0.51
N VAL A 41 3.60 22.32 0.71
CA VAL A 41 2.94 23.29 1.60
C VAL A 41 3.66 23.50 2.93
N ASP A 42 4.46 22.52 3.39
CA ASP A 42 5.12 22.57 4.71
C ASP A 42 6.60 22.11 4.68
N ASP A 43 7.31 22.36 5.79
CA ASP A 43 8.72 21.99 6.04
C ASP A 43 8.99 20.48 5.95
N GLY A 44 7.96 19.64 6.11
CA GLY A 44 8.04 18.17 6.00
C GLY A 44 8.16 17.63 4.57
N PHE A 45 7.93 18.48 3.56
CA PHE A 45 7.90 18.10 2.15
C PHE A 45 9.19 17.43 1.68
N ASP A 46 10.36 18.02 1.94
CA ASP A 46 11.62 17.49 1.44
C ASP A 46 12.02 16.17 2.12
N ALA A 47 11.67 16.00 3.40
CA ALA A 47 11.87 14.75 4.12
C ALA A 47 11.00 13.62 3.54
N ALA A 48 9.70 13.88 3.38
CA ALA A 48 8.76 12.91 2.79
C ALA A 48 9.15 12.56 1.33
N ARG A 49 9.46 13.57 0.52
CA ARG A 49 9.93 13.41 -0.86
C ARG A 49 11.20 12.56 -0.93
N THR A 50 12.14 12.77 -0.03
CA THR A 50 13.39 12.01 0.02
C THR A 50 13.13 10.53 0.33
N VAL A 51 12.31 10.24 1.34
CA VAL A 51 11.96 8.86 1.71
C VAL A 51 11.21 8.18 0.56
N LEU A 52 10.21 8.83 -0.03
CA LEU A 52 9.44 8.25 -1.14
C LEU A 52 10.32 8.06 -2.38
N HIS A 53 11.18 9.02 -2.74
CA HIS A 53 12.11 8.78 -3.85
C HIS A 53 13.06 7.61 -3.59
N ASN A 54 13.57 7.45 -2.37
CA ASN A 54 14.45 6.34 -2.03
C ASN A 54 13.75 4.98 -2.16
N LEU A 55 12.51 4.90 -1.68
CA LEU A 55 11.65 3.72 -1.86
C LEU A 55 11.38 3.44 -3.35
N SER A 56 11.09 4.47 -4.15
CA SER A 56 10.82 4.33 -5.59
C SER A 56 12.05 3.88 -6.39
N ALA A 57 13.23 4.40 -6.05
CA ALA A 57 14.46 4.11 -6.77
C ALA A 57 15.01 2.72 -6.44
N ALA A 58 14.29 1.93 -5.62
CA ALA A 58 14.70 0.63 -5.15
C ALA A 58 16.12 0.63 -4.54
N ARG A 59 16.64 1.79 -4.15
CA ARG A 59 18.01 1.92 -3.65
C ARG A 59 18.06 1.28 -2.26
N ARG A 60 19.10 0.49 -1.99
CA ARG A 60 19.48 0.05 -0.64
C ARG A 60 19.96 1.26 0.16
N ILE A 61 19.09 2.25 0.35
CA ILE A 61 19.40 3.33 1.26
C ILE A 61 19.02 2.81 2.63
N GLU A 62 19.96 2.93 3.57
CA GLU A 62 19.80 2.75 5.00
C GLU A 62 18.83 3.82 5.55
N THR A 63 17.64 3.94 4.97
CA THR A 63 16.58 4.74 5.57
C THR A 63 16.23 4.02 6.86
N PRO A 64 16.44 4.64 8.03
CA PRO A 64 16.09 4.03 9.29
C PRO A 64 14.62 3.57 9.26
N THR A 65 14.33 2.37 9.73
CA THR A 65 12.99 1.76 9.62
C THR A 65 11.92 2.55 10.35
N ASP A 66 12.29 3.27 11.41
CA ASP A 66 11.45 4.23 12.14
C ASP A 66 11.06 5.47 11.32
N ARG A 67 11.70 5.69 10.16
CA ARG A 67 11.40 6.77 9.22
C ARG A 67 10.61 6.34 8.00
N LEU A 68 10.32 5.05 7.86
CA LEU A 68 9.54 4.54 6.74
C LEU A 68 8.05 4.60 7.06
N PRO A 69 7.19 4.89 6.07
CA PRO A 69 5.78 4.62 6.20
C PRO A 69 5.57 3.10 6.34
N THR A 70 4.69 2.73 7.25
CA THR A 70 4.26 1.35 7.47
C THR A 70 2.83 1.22 6.96
N ILE A 71 2.57 0.16 6.19
CA ILE A 71 1.22 -0.18 5.75
C ILE A 71 0.87 -1.51 6.39
N GLU A 72 -0.32 -1.58 6.97
CA GLU A 72 -0.77 -2.76 7.70
C GLU A 72 -2.13 -3.19 7.18
N ILE A 73 -2.30 -4.50 7.02
CA ILE A 73 -3.58 -5.13 6.69
C ILE A 73 -3.91 -6.10 7.79
N ASP A 74 -5.00 -5.84 8.50
CA ASP A 74 -5.58 -6.74 9.49
C ASP A 74 -6.81 -7.44 8.90
N CYS A 75 -6.77 -8.77 8.88
CA CYS A 75 -7.85 -9.65 8.41
C CYS A 75 -8.64 -10.28 9.57
N GLY A 76 -8.55 -9.72 10.78
CA GLY A 76 -9.25 -10.12 12.01
C GLY A 76 -8.56 -11.23 12.79
N ASN A 77 -7.99 -12.22 12.09
CA ASN A 77 -7.27 -13.35 12.69
C ASN A 77 -5.79 -13.40 12.27
N GLU A 78 -5.44 -12.62 11.25
CA GLU A 78 -4.11 -12.58 10.63
C GLU A 78 -3.76 -11.11 10.42
N HIS A 79 -2.62 -10.69 10.97
CA HIS A 79 -2.07 -9.35 10.78
C HIS A 79 -0.92 -9.47 9.78
N VAL A 80 -1.07 -8.82 8.63
CA VAL A 80 -0.05 -8.78 7.60
C VAL A 80 0.53 -7.37 7.56
N LEU A 81 1.80 -7.27 7.90
CA LEU A 81 2.53 -5.99 8.00
C LEU A 81 3.45 -5.83 6.79
N THR A 82 3.50 -4.65 6.18
CA THR A 82 4.61 -4.30 5.30
C THR A 82 5.49 -3.23 5.93
N THR A 83 6.72 -3.63 6.23
CA THR A 83 7.87 -2.73 6.43
C THR A 83 9.04 -3.12 5.54
N GLN A 84 8.93 -4.20 4.77
CA GLN A 84 10.05 -4.78 4.05
C GLN A 84 9.67 -5.04 2.60
N LYS A 85 10.49 -4.45 1.74
CA LYS A 85 10.59 -4.74 0.32
C LYS A 85 10.94 -6.23 0.16
N VAL A 86 9.94 -7.09 0.03
CA VAL A 86 10.15 -8.39 -0.60
C VAL A 86 10.30 -8.09 -2.08
N ARG A 87 11.55 -7.87 -2.47
CA ARG A 87 11.91 -7.72 -3.86
C ARG A 87 11.62 -9.07 -4.54
N PRO A 88 10.80 -9.15 -5.59
CA PRO A 88 10.55 -10.41 -6.31
C PRO A 88 11.76 -10.80 -7.20
N ASP A 89 12.99 -10.52 -6.76
CA ASP A 89 14.23 -10.97 -7.42
C ASP A 89 14.32 -12.49 -7.47
N CYS A 90 13.47 -13.19 -6.74
CA CYS A 90 13.30 -14.63 -6.84
C CYS A 90 12.10 -14.91 -7.72
N GLU A 91 12.36 -15.29 -8.96
CA GLU A 91 11.42 -16.02 -9.82
C GLU A 91 10.68 -17.07 -8.97
N ASP A 92 9.34 -17.06 -9.06
CA ASP A 92 8.46 -18.16 -8.67
C ASP A 92 8.61 -18.75 -7.25
N THR A 93 9.05 -17.96 -6.27
CA THR A 93 9.03 -18.44 -4.88
C THR A 93 7.73 -17.99 -4.22
N GLU A 94 6.78 -18.92 -4.10
CA GLU A 94 5.64 -18.75 -3.19
C GLU A 94 6.18 -18.29 -1.83
N PRO A 95 5.61 -17.22 -1.22
CA PRO A 95 6.07 -16.74 0.07
C PRO A 95 6.05 -17.90 1.08
N THR A 96 7.15 -18.07 1.83
CA THR A 96 7.35 -19.17 2.79
C THR A 96 6.50 -19.05 4.06
N THR A 97 5.59 -18.08 4.10
CA THR A 97 4.68 -17.75 5.19
C THR A 97 3.24 -17.90 4.74
N ASP A 98 2.36 -18.37 5.63
CA ASP A 98 0.93 -18.60 5.35
C ASP A 98 0.18 -17.33 4.88
N SER A 99 0.73 -16.13 5.13
CA SER A 99 0.27 -14.86 4.57
C SER A 99 1.43 -13.88 4.36
N ALA A 100 1.40 -13.12 3.27
CA ALA A 100 2.40 -12.13 2.90
C ALA A 100 1.77 -10.90 2.24
N LEU A 101 2.29 -9.72 2.59
CA LEU A 101 2.03 -8.46 1.90
C LEU A 101 3.27 -8.09 1.10
N ILE A 102 3.20 -8.26 -0.21
CA ILE A 102 4.32 -8.06 -1.13
C ILE A 102 4.26 -6.64 -1.67
N PHE A 103 5.36 -5.91 -1.51
CA PHE A 103 5.54 -4.57 -2.07
C PHE A 103 6.32 -4.67 -3.39
N GLU A 104 5.65 -4.42 -4.52
CA GLU A 104 6.27 -4.59 -5.85
C GLU A 104 7.14 -3.40 -6.27
N GLY A 105 7.26 -2.39 -5.41
CA GLY A 105 8.03 -1.18 -5.68
C GLY A 105 7.15 0.06 -5.64
N MET A 106 7.72 1.17 -6.09
CA MET A 106 7.00 2.42 -6.16
C MET A 106 7.39 3.22 -7.39
N TRP A 107 6.37 3.75 -8.05
CA TRP A 107 6.46 4.54 -9.26
C TRP A 107 6.15 5.97 -8.89
N TRP A 108 6.68 6.95 -9.63
CA TRP A 108 6.35 8.34 -9.36
C TRP A 108 6.23 9.17 -10.63
N SER A 109 5.48 10.25 -10.54
CA SER A 109 5.33 11.30 -11.54
C SER A 109 5.28 12.67 -10.87
N LEU A 110 5.63 13.71 -11.63
CA LEU A 110 5.49 15.10 -11.22
C LEU A 110 4.39 15.74 -12.09
N THR A 111 3.44 16.44 -11.47
CA THR A 111 2.42 17.20 -12.20
C THR A 111 2.93 18.58 -12.59
N ASP A 112 2.28 19.21 -13.56
CA ASP A 112 2.58 20.59 -13.96
C ASP A 112 2.37 21.61 -12.82
N GLU A 113 1.53 21.26 -11.84
CA GLU A 113 1.28 22.04 -10.62
C GLU A 113 2.36 21.83 -9.54
N GLY A 114 3.38 21.00 -9.81
CA GLY A 114 4.48 20.71 -8.88
C GLY A 114 4.14 19.69 -7.79
N GLU A 115 3.07 18.90 -7.95
CA GLU A 115 2.74 17.80 -7.05
C GLU A 115 3.51 16.54 -7.42
N TYR A 116 4.09 15.86 -6.43
CA TYR A 116 4.68 14.53 -6.64
C TYR A 116 3.63 13.46 -6.35
N HIS A 117 3.38 12.59 -7.32
CA HIS A 117 2.46 11.47 -7.16
C HIS A 117 3.27 10.20 -7.16
N TYR A 118 3.15 9.40 -6.10
CA TYR A 118 3.73 8.08 -6.01
C TYR A 118 2.63 7.02 -6.01
N LYS A 119 2.93 5.86 -6.60
CA LYS A 119 2.05 4.67 -6.57
C LYS A 119 2.82 3.49 -6.00
N SER A 120 2.24 2.83 -5.02
CA SER A 120 2.80 1.65 -4.37
C SER A 120 1.83 0.48 -4.58
N PRO A 121 2.05 -0.32 -5.64
CA PRO A 121 1.36 -1.59 -5.77
C PRO A 121 1.72 -2.55 -4.62
N LEU A 122 0.67 -3.14 -4.06
CA LEU A 122 0.72 -4.12 -2.99
C LEU A 122 -0.04 -5.36 -3.42
N TRP A 123 0.57 -6.53 -3.19
CA TRP A 123 -0.07 -7.81 -3.38
C TRP A 123 -0.28 -8.50 -2.04
N VAL A 124 -1.54 -8.77 -1.71
CA VAL A 124 -1.93 -9.57 -0.55
C VAL A 124 -2.06 -11.01 -1.01
N TRP A 125 -1.25 -11.89 -0.41
CA TRP A 125 -1.28 -13.32 -0.65
C TRP A 125 -1.40 -14.09 0.68
N PRO A 126 -2.20 -15.16 0.76
CA PRO A 126 -3.18 -15.60 -0.23
C PRO A 126 -4.37 -14.64 -0.30
N LEU A 127 -5.43 -15.01 -1.02
CA LEU A 127 -6.70 -14.30 -0.98
C LEU A 127 -7.17 -14.20 0.49
N PRO A 128 -7.45 -12.99 1.00
CA PRO A 128 -7.84 -12.79 2.39
C PRO A 128 -9.17 -13.49 2.71
N PRO A 129 -9.40 -13.86 3.98
CA PRO A 129 -10.67 -14.44 4.40
C PRO A 129 -11.83 -13.45 4.20
N ALA A 130 -13.07 -13.95 4.22
CA ALA A 130 -14.28 -13.15 4.03
C ALA A 130 -14.56 -12.13 5.16
N ASN A 131 -13.71 -12.05 6.18
CA ASN A 131 -13.80 -11.06 7.25
C ASN A 131 -13.49 -9.66 6.71
N ALA A 132 -13.98 -8.62 7.39
CA ALA A 132 -13.60 -7.25 7.04
C ALA A 132 -12.08 -7.07 7.15
N LEU A 133 -11.46 -6.51 6.10
CA LEU A 133 -10.06 -6.15 6.15
C LEU A 133 -9.91 -4.70 6.58
N THR A 134 -8.95 -4.43 7.45
CA THR A 134 -8.61 -3.05 7.83
C THR A 134 -7.23 -2.72 7.29
N LEU A 135 -7.17 -1.74 6.39
CA LEU A 135 -5.95 -1.16 5.89
C LEU A 135 -5.60 0.08 6.69
N THR A 136 -4.37 0.15 7.18
CA THR A 136 -3.86 1.30 7.93
C THR A 136 -2.53 1.75 7.36
N VAL A 137 -2.30 3.05 7.29
CA VAL A 137 -0.99 3.63 6.93
C VAL A 137 -0.53 4.51 8.07
N ALA A 138 0.63 4.19 8.65
CA ALA A 138 1.26 5.00 9.68
C ALA A 138 2.60 5.54 9.18
N TRP A 139 2.91 6.80 9.50
CA TRP A 139 4.23 7.36 9.24
C TRP A 139 4.75 8.10 10.48
N PRO A 140 5.39 7.38 11.43
CA PRO A 140 5.76 7.94 12.73
C PRO A 140 6.68 9.15 12.64
N ALA A 141 7.62 9.16 11.69
CA ALA A 141 8.56 10.26 11.51
C ALA A 141 7.92 11.59 11.10
N LEU A 142 6.66 11.58 10.65
CA LEU A 142 5.91 12.79 10.31
C LEU A 142 4.78 13.07 11.30
N ASP A 143 4.68 12.32 12.41
CA ASP A 143 3.62 12.41 13.42
C ASP A 143 2.20 12.42 12.82
N MET A 144 2.03 11.66 11.73
CA MET A 144 0.78 11.68 10.97
C MET A 144 -0.23 10.69 11.56
N GLN A 145 -1.43 11.19 11.82
CA GLN A 145 -2.53 10.37 12.30
C GLN A 145 -3.08 9.50 11.16
N SER A 146 -2.99 8.18 11.33
CA SER A 146 -3.54 7.20 10.40
C SER A 146 -5.07 7.13 10.50
N GLN A 147 -5.75 6.93 9.37
CA GLN A 147 -7.15 6.57 9.34
C GLN A 147 -7.29 5.13 8.84
N PRO A 148 -7.86 4.22 9.66
CA PRO A 148 -8.10 2.86 9.23
C PRO A 148 -9.22 2.84 8.20
N VAL A 149 -8.97 2.20 7.07
CA VAL A 149 -9.92 2.01 5.99
C VAL A 149 -10.39 0.57 5.99
N ARG A 150 -11.71 0.35 5.97
CA ARG A 150 -12.29 -0.98 5.96
C ARG A 150 -12.69 -1.42 4.55
N LEU A 151 -12.26 -2.61 4.16
CA LEU A 151 -12.66 -3.31 2.95
C LEU A 151 -13.64 -4.43 3.32
N ASP A 152 -14.65 -4.62 2.48
CA ASP A 152 -15.58 -5.74 2.63
C ASP A 152 -14.96 -7.03 2.07
N GLY A 153 -14.46 -7.88 2.98
CA GLY A 153 -13.88 -9.16 2.62
C GLY A 153 -14.87 -10.13 1.98
N ALA A 154 -16.16 -10.04 2.31
CA ALA A 154 -17.18 -10.90 1.69
C ALA A 154 -17.35 -10.55 0.21
N SER A 155 -17.38 -9.25 -0.12
CA SER A 155 -17.38 -8.78 -1.51
C SER A 155 -16.11 -9.20 -2.26
N ILE A 156 -14.95 -9.17 -1.61
CA ILE A 156 -13.68 -9.62 -2.20
C ILE A 156 -13.72 -11.12 -2.53
N VAL A 157 -14.12 -11.96 -1.58
CA VAL A 157 -14.19 -13.41 -1.77
C VAL A 157 -15.25 -13.78 -2.82
N SER A 158 -16.40 -13.10 -2.81
CA SER A 158 -17.43 -13.30 -3.84
C SER A 158 -16.90 -12.97 -5.23
N ALA A 159 -16.21 -11.85 -5.38
CA ALA A 159 -15.60 -11.43 -6.63
C ALA A 159 -14.50 -12.38 -7.11
N ALA A 160 -13.75 -12.99 -6.20
CA ALA A 160 -12.75 -14.00 -6.52
C ALA A 160 -13.40 -15.31 -7.04
N ALA A 161 -14.55 -15.70 -6.49
CA ALA A 161 -15.28 -16.90 -6.91
C ALA A 161 -15.86 -16.78 -8.34
N GLU A 162 -16.15 -15.56 -8.78
CA GLU A 162 -16.63 -15.25 -10.13
C GLU A 162 -15.50 -15.05 -11.16
N TYR A 163 -14.24 -15.19 -10.75
CA TYR A 163 -13.10 -15.06 -11.66
C TYR A 163 -13.14 -16.16 -12.73
N PRO A 164 -13.07 -15.81 -14.04
CA PRO A 164 -13.09 -16.81 -15.10
C PRO A 164 -11.90 -17.77 -14.95
N ARG A 165 -12.17 -19.07 -14.91
CA ARG A 165 -11.13 -20.11 -14.94
C ARG A 165 -10.49 -20.22 -16.31
#